data_AF-A0A6V7M676-F1
#
_entry.id   AF-A0A6V7M676-F1
#
_cell.length_a   1.000
_cell.length_b   1.000
_cell.length_c   1.000
_cell.angle_alpha   90.00
_cell.angle_beta   90.00
_cell.angle_gamma   90.00
#
_symmetry.space_group_name_H-M   'P 1'
#
loop_
_entity.id
_entity.type
_entity.pdbx_description
1 polymer ?
#
loop_
_entity_poly.entity_id
_entity_poly.type
_entity_poly.pdbx_seq_one_letter_code
_entity_poly.pdbx_strand_id
1 'polypeptide(L)'
;DWQRFKQLEAEKRDAQDRERVELMKKLSLTCRSTLDDEKEKLKENDPDLAELLEDDFLLEYQRQRMKEMLAQATKLHFGTVLNLENGDDFLKAIDEEDKSVTVVVHIYEKNVPGCDAMNGSLITLAQEYPYVKFCKIS
;
A
#
# COMPACT_ATOMS: atom_id res chain seq x y z
N ASP A 1 -12.35 28.27 -58.62
CA ASP A 1 -11.93 27.77 -57.30
C ASP A 1 -12.42 26.36 -56.98
N TRP A 2 -11.98 25.37 -57.74
CA TRP A 2 -12.19 23.95 -57.43
C TRP A 2 -11.24 23.43 -56.35
N GLN A 3 -9.99 23.90 -56.38
CA GLN A 3 -8.96 23.52 -55.41
C GLN A 3 -9.31 23.99 -53.98
N ARG A 4 -9.82 25.22 -53.85
CA ARG A 4 -10.24 25.79 -52.57
C ARG A 4 -11.46 25.07 -51.99
N PHE A 5 -12.41 24.68 -52.84
CA PHE A 5 -13.55 23.85 -52.45
C PHE A 5 -13.09 22.48 -51.91
N LYS A 6 -12.16 21.82 -52.60
CA LYS A 6 -11.60 20.54 -52.15
C LYS A 6 -10.81 20.64 -50.84
N GLN A 7 -10.08 21.73 -50.63
CA GLN A 7 -9.39 21.99 -49.36
C GLN A 7 -10.38 22.15 -48.21
N LEU A 8 -11.44 22.94 -48.41
CA LEU A 8 -12.48 23.14 -47.39
C LEU A 8 -13.23 21.83 -47.06
N GLU A 9 -13.50 20.97 -48.06
CA GLU A 9 -14.08 19.64 -47.80
C GLU A 9 -13.14 18.74 -46.98
N ALA A 10 -11.84 18.77 -47.28
CA ALA A 10 -10.85 18.00 -46.53
C ALA A 10 -10.72 18.48 -45.07
N GLU A 11 -10.62 19.79 -44.86
CA GLU A 11 -10.56 20.40 -43.52
C GLU A 11 -11.82 20.09 -42.70
N LYS A 12 -13.01 20.15 -43.34
CA LYS A 12 -14.28 19.82 -42.69
C LYS A 12 -14.35 18.35 -42.29
N ARG A 13 -13.83 17.45 -43.14
CA ARG A 13 -13.78 16.02 -42.84
C ARG A 13 -12.82 15.71 -41.69
N ASP A 14 -11.63 16.32 -41.69
CA ASP A 14 -10.66 16.17 -40.60
C ASP A 14 -11.22 16.70 -39.28
N ALA A 15 -11.94 17.82 -39.29
CA ALA A 15 -12.60 18.36 -38.11
C ALA A 15 -13.69 17.41 -37.57
N GLN A 16 -14.51 16.85 -38.47
CA GLN A 16 -15.56 15.88 -38.11
C GLN A 16 -14.99 14.58 -37.57
N ASP A 17 -13.89 14.09 -38.15
CA ASP A 17 -13.23 12.87 -37.70
C ASP A 17 -12.61 13.06 -36.30
N ARG A 18 -12.03 14.24 -36.00
CA ARG A 18 -11.55 14.58 -34.65
C ARG A 18 -12.69 14.62 -33.63
N GLU A 19 -13.77 15.32 -33.94
CA GLU A 19 -14.93 15.43 -33.06
C GLU A 19 -15.57 14.06 -32.78
N ARG A 20 -15.64 13.20 -33.81
CA ARG A 20 -16.13 11.83 -33.68
C ARG A 20 -15.25 10.98 -32.76
N VAL A 21 -13.93 11.11 -32.86
CA VAL A 21 -12.98 10.40 -31.99
C VAL A 21 -13.10 10.86 -30.53
N GLU A 22 -13.22 12.17 -30.29
CA GLU A 22 -13.44 12.69 -28.93
C GLU A 22 -14.77 12.22 -28.34
N LEU A 23 -15.85 12.25 -29.13
CA LEU A 23 -17.15 11.79 -28.69
C LEU A 23 -17.13 10.28 -28.39
N MET A 24 -16.46 9.49 -29.23
CA MET A 24 -16.29 8.04 -29.01
C MET A 24 -15.52 7.75 -27.71
N LYS A 25 -14.46 8.51 -27.42
CA LYS A 25 -13.73 8.41 -26.14
C LYS A 25 -14.62 8.72 -24.94
N LYS A 26 -15.44 9.79 -25.02
CA LYS A 26 -16.38 10.18 -23.93
C LYS A 26 -17.51 9.17 -23.72
N LEU A 27 -17.99 8.54 -24.79
CA LEU A 27 -19.11 7.59 -24.75
C LEU A 27 -18.67 6.14 -24.49
N SER A 28 -17.38 5.83 -24.61
CA SER A 28 -16.84 4.51 -24.26
C SER A 28 -16.86 4.33 -22.74
N LEU A 29 -17.93 3.70 -22.23
CA LEU A 29 -18.11 3.23 -20.84
C LEU A 29 -17.13 2.11 -20.43
N THR A 30 -15.89 2.16 -20.90
CA THR A 30 -14.83 1.21 -20.53
C THR A 30 -14.13 1.71 -19.27
N CYS A 31 -14.50 1.14 -18.12
CA CYS A 31 -13.82 1.13 -16.82
C CYS A 31 -12.72 2.20 -16.63
N ARG A 32 -13.05 3.48 -16.72
CA ARG A 32 -12.12 4.54 -16.35
C ARG A 32 -12.16 4.66 -14.84
N SER A 33 -11.04 4.36 -14.19
CA SER A 33 -10.95 4.47 -12.74
C SER A 33 -10.81 5.94 -12.36
N THR A 34 -11.20 6.28 -11.13
CA THR A 34 -10.98 7.63 -10.59
C THR A 34 -9.49 8.03 -10.64
N LEU A 35 -8.59 7.06 -10.56
CA LEU A 35 -7.14 7.26 -10.67
C LEU A 35 -6.73 7.69 -12.08
N ASP A 36 -7.40 7.20 -13.12
CA ASP A 36 -7.12 7.60 -14.51
C ASP A 36 -7.58 9.05 -14.76
N ASP A 37 -8.73 9.44 -14.22
CA ASP A 37 -9.24 10.83 -14.29
C ASP A 37 -8.30 11.82 -13.57
N GLU A 38 -7.77 11.44 -12.41
CA GLU A 38 -6.81 12.26 -11.67
C GLU A 38 -5.47 12.40 -12.41
N LYS A 39 -5.01 11.31 -13.05
CA LYS A 39 -3.79 11.33 -13.86
C LYS A 39 -3.91 12.21 -15.10
N GLU A 40 -5.05 12.16 -15.79
CA GLU A 40 -5.33 13.07 -16.92
C GLU A 40 -5.38 14.53 -16.46
N LYS A 41 -6.06 14.83 -15.35
CA LYS A 41 -6.08 16.17 -14.76
C LYS A 41 -4.68 16.66 -14.38
N LEU A 42 -3.82 15.79 -13.87
CA LEU A 42 -2.44 16.15 -13.56
C LEU A 42 -1.66 16.50 -14.83
N LYS A 43 -1.81 15.70 -15.89
CA LYS A 43 -1.21 15.96 -17.22
C LYS A 43 -1.68 17.27 -17.85
N GLU A 44 -2.94 17.65 -17.64
CA GLU A 44 -3.49 18.91 -18.15
C GLU A 44 -3.05 20.12 -17.33
N ASN A 45 -3.00 20.00 -16.00
CA ASN A 45 -2.69 21.13 -15.11
C ASN A 45 -1.19 21.39 -14.97
N ASP A 46 -0.36 20.33 -15.02
CA ASP A 46 1.09 20.40 -14.82
C ASP A 46 1.81 19.29 -15.61
N PRO A 47 2.05 19.50 -16.92
CA PRO A 47 2.62 18.48 -17.79
C PRO A 47 4.06 18.13 -17.43
N ASP A 48 4.85 19.10 -16.95
CA ASP A 48 6.25 18.90 -16.56
C ASP A 48 6.34 18.01 -15.32
N LEU A 49 5.44 18.22 -14.34
CA LEU A 49 5.35 17.36 -13.16
C LEU A 49 4.85 15.96 -13.51
N ALA A 50 3.92 15.84 -14.46
CA ALA A 50 3.42 14.55 -14.90
C ALA A 50 4.49 13.73 -15.63
N GLU A 51 5.32 14.36 -16.46
CA GLU A 51 6.45 13.71 -17.13
C GLU A 51 7.52 13.27 -16.10
N LEU A 52 7.83 14.12 -15.12
CA LEU A 52 8.77 13.78 -14.05
C LEU A 52 8.30 12.59 -13.18
N LEU A 53 6.99 12.46 -12.95
CA LEU A 53 6.40 11.34 -12.20
C LEU A 53 6.25 10.05 -13.03
N GLU A 54 6.25 10.16 -14.36
CA GLU A 54 6.31 9.03 -15.30
C GLU A 54 7.74 8.59 -15.60
N ASP A 55 8.77 9.27 -15.07
CA ASP A 55 10.16 8.86 -15.17
C ASP A 55 10.37 7.48 -14.50
N ASP A 56 10.69 6.48 -15.33
CA ASP A 56 10.94 5.10 -14.92
C ASP A 56 12.01 5.00 -13.83
N PHE A 57 13.00 5.90 -13.83
CA PHE A 57 14.03 5.94 -12.79
C PHE A 57 13.46 6.32 -11.42
N LEU A 58 12.55 7.30 -11.37
CA LEU A 58 11.93 7.74 -10.12
C LEU A 58 10.97 6.68 -9.57
N LEU A 59 10.22 6.02 -10.45
CA LEU A 59 9.35 4.88 -10.11
C LEU A 59 10.16 3.70 -9.57
N GLU A 60 11.30 3.39 -10.19
CA GLU A 60 12.20 2.33 -9.74
C GLU A 60 12.81 2.67 -8.37
N TYR A 61 13.25 3.92 -8.16
CA TYR A 61 13.75 4.38 -6.86
C TYR A 61 12.69 4.27 -5.76
N GLN A 62 11.44 4.69 -6.02
CA GLN A 62 10.35 4.54 -5.05
C GLN A 62 10.09 3.07 -4.69
N ARG A 63 10.05 2.18 -5.69
CA ARG A 63 9.87 0.74 -5.48
C ARG A 63 11.02 0.16 -4.67
N GLN A 64 12.25 0.55 -4.97
CA GLN A 64 13.44 0.09 -4.27
C GLN A 64 13.43 0.52 -2.80
N ARG A 65 13.11 1.79 -2.51
CA ARG A 65 12.98 2.29 -1.13
C ARG A 65 11.87 1.59 -0.35
N MET A 66 10.70 1.36 -0.95
CA MET A 66 9.63 0.58 -0.32
C MET A 66 10.07 -0.85 -0.03
N LYS A 67 10.79 -1.49 -0.96
CA LYS A 67 11.35 -2.84 -0.76
C LYS A 67 12.33 -2.88 0.40
N GLU A 68 13.22 -1.90 0.51
CA GLU A 68 14.20 -1.82 1.60
C GLU A 68 13.50 -1.67 2.96
N MET A 69 12.50 -0.80 3.05
CA MET A 69 11.71 -0.62 4.28
C MET A 69 10.96 -1.91 4.67
N LEU A 70 10.33 -2.59 3.70
CA LEU A 70 9.64 -3.87 3.94
C LEU A 70 10.62 -4.98 4.31
N ALA A 71 11.76 -5.09 3.63
CA ALA A 71 12.76 -6.12 3.89
C ALA A 71 13.32 -6.03 5.32
N GLN A 72 13.46 -4.82 5.87
CA GLN A 72 13.88 -4.64 7.25
C GLN A 72 12.81 -5.13 8.25
N ALA A 73 11.53 -4.87 7.98
CA ALA A 73 10.41 -5.37 8.78
C ALA A 73 10.30 -6.91 8.74
N THR A 74 10.68 -7.55 7.64
CA THR A 74 10.58 -9.03 7.49
C THR A 74 11.64 -9.84 8.24
N LYS A 75 12.67 -9.22 8.81
CA LYS A 75 13.77 -9.95 9.48
C LYS A 75 13.38 -10.53 10.85
N LEU A 76 12.35 -9.99 11.49
CA LEU A 76 11.95 -10.35 12.83
C LEU A 76 10.64 -11.14 12.76
N HIS A 77 10.68 -12.40 13.18
CA HIS A 77 9.56 -13.34 13.07
C HIS A 77 9.45 -14.19 14.34
N PHE A 78 8.39 -13.99 15.12
CA PHE A 78 8.11 -14.66 16.40
C PHE A 78 7.07 -15.78 16.23
N GLY A 79 5.91 -15.48 15.62
CA GLY A 79 4.89 -16.45 15.23
C GLY A 79 4.18 -17.21 16.36
N THR A 80 4.56 -16.98 17.62
CA THR A 80 4.12 -17.75 18.79
C THR A 80 4.05 -16.88 20.05
N VAL A 81 3.35 -17.35 21.09
CA VAL A 81 3.27 -16.68 22.40
C VAL A 81 4.34 -17.27 23.32
N LEU A 82 5.27 -16.43 23.78
CA LEU A 82 6.34 -16.80 24.69
C LEU A 82 5.85 -16.77 26.14
N ASN A 83 6.20 -17.80 26.92
CA ASN A 83 5.92 -17.82 28.36
C ASN A 83 7.13 -17.29 29.13
N LEU A 84 6.95 -16.22 29.89
CA LEU A 84 7.98 -15.64 30.76
C LEU A 84 7.82 -16.20 32.17
N GLU A 85 8.90 -16.71 32.76
CA GLU A 85 8.83 -17.40 34.05
C GLU A 85 9.03 -16.44 35.24
N ASN A 86 9.74 -15.34 35.03
CA ASN A 86 10.12 -14.40 36.07
C ASN A 86 10.24 -12.96 35.55
N GLY A 87 10.47 -12.01 36.46
CA GLY A 87 10.62 -10.59 36.12
C GLY A 87 11.87 -10.27 35.29
N ASP A 88 12.94 -11.04 35.42
CA ASP A 88 14.14 -10.82 34.62
C ASP A 88 13.92 -11.21 33.15
N ASP A 89 13.15 -12.27 32.91
CA ASP A 89 12.73 -12.66 31.55
C ASP A 89 11.84 -11.59 30.92
N PHE A 90 10.97 -10.95 31.72
CA PHE A 90 10.16 -9.82 31.26
C PHE A 90 11.01 -8.61 30.86
N LEU A 91 12.00 -8.24 31.68
CA LEU A 91 12.90 -7.14 31.36
C LEU A 91 13.70 -7.44 30.09
N LYS A 92 14.30 -8.62 29.97
CA LYS A 92 15.02 -9.03 28.75
C LYS A 92 14.13 -9.03 27.52
N ALA A 93 12.89 -9.50 27.65
CA ALA A 93 11.95 -9.55 26.53
C ALA A 93 11.61 -8.17 25.95
N ILE A 94 11.80 -7.09 26.71
CA ILE A 94 11.52 -5.71 26.32
C ILE A 94 12.81 -4.93 26.03
N ASP A 95 13.78 -4.97 26.94
CA ASP A 95 14.98 -4.13 26.88
C ASP A 95 16.01 -4.62 25.84
N GLU A 96 16.07 -5.93 25.59
CA GLU A 96 16.99 -6.53 24.60
C GLU A 96 16.35 -6.69 23.22
N GLU A 97 15.12 -6.22 23.03
CA GLU A 97 14.40 -6.32 21.75
C GLU A 97 14.68 -5.11 20.84
N ASP A 98 14.55 -5.30 19.52
CA ASP A 98 14.71 -4.20 18.58
C ASP A 98 13.61 -3.13 18.78
N LYS A 99 13.99 -1.85 18.75
CA LYS A 99 13.07 -0.72 18.96
C LYS A 99 11.93 -0.64 17.96
N SER A 100 12.06 -1.31 16.81
CA SER A 100 11.01 -1.40 15.79
C SER A 100 9.98 -2.49 16.07
N VAL A 101 10.25 -3.40 17.01
CA VAL A 101 9.33 -4.49 17.37
C VAL A 101 8.31 -4.00 18.37
N THR A 102 7.04 -4.32 18.08
CA THR A 102 5.98 -4.17 19.06
C THR A 102 5.93 -5.41 19.95
N VAL A 103 6.04 -5.21 21.27
CA VAL A 103 5.95 -6.28 22.27
C VAL A 103 4.61 -6.17 22.99
N VAL A 104 3.82 -7.24 22.97
CA VAL A 104 2.54 -7.36 23.67
C VAL A 104 2.68 -8.39 24.78
N VAL A 105 2.59 -7.95 26.04
CA VAL A 105 2.69 -8.84 27.20
C VAL A 105 1.34 -8.97 27.90
N HIS A 106 0.84 -10.20 28.00
CA HIS A 106 -0.32 -10.52 28.81
C HIS A 106 0.10 -10.96 30.22
N ILE A 107 -0.09 -10.06 31.18
CA ILE A 107 0.01 -10.38 32.61
C ILE A 107 -1.32 -11.00 33.02
N TYR A 108 -1.32 -12.23 33.52
CA TYR A 108 -2.53 -13.00 33.78
C TYR A 108 -2.44 -13.82 35.06
N GLU A 109 -3.57 -14.24 35.60
CA GLU A 109 -3.61 -15.18 36.73
C GLU A 109 -4.53 -16.36 36.38
N LYS A 110 -4.10 -17.58 36.67
CA LYS A 110 -4.80 -18.82 36.24
C LYS A 110 -6.22 -18.93 36.78
N ASN A 111 -6.52 -18.27 37.89
CA ASN A 111 -7.82 -18.34 38.57
C ASN A 111 -8.78 -17.23 38.13
N VAL A 112 -8.37 -16.33 37.22
CA VAL A 112 -9.21 -15.23 36.75
C VAL A 112 -9.97 -15.66 35.50
N PRO A 113 -11.33 -15.56 35.51
CA PRO A 113 -12.13 -15.89 34.34
C PRO A 113 -11.74 -15.03 33.13
N GLY A 114 -11.58 -15.67 31.97
CA GLY A 114 -11.29 -15.00 30.70
C GLY A 114 -9.81 -14.94 30.31
N CYS A 115 -8.88 -15.19 31.24
CA CYS A 115 -7.44 -15.27 30.92
C CYS A 115 -7.13 -16.42 29.94
N ASP A 116 -7.79 -17.57 30.09
CA ASP A 116 -7.63 -18.70 29.15
C ASP A 116 -8.13 -18.35 27.75
N ALA A 117 -9.25 -17.65 27.65
CA ALA A 117 -9.80 -17.20 26.37
C ALA A 117 -8.87 -16.17 25.71
N MET A 118 -8.34 -15.21 26.48
CA MET A 118 -7.36 -14.24 26.00
C MET A 118 -6.09 -14.94 25.51
N ASN A 119 -5.55 -15.89 26.27
CA ASN A 119 -4.40 -16.69 25.86
C ASN A 119 -4.65 -17.42 24.53
N GLY A 120 -5.85 -17.98 24.33
CA GLY A 120 -6.26 -18.58 23.05
C GLY A 120 -6.27 -17.57 21.89
N SER A 121 -6.82 -16.38 22.13
CA SER A 121 -6.81 -15.29 21.13
C SER A 121 -5.40 -14.86 20.76
N LEU A 122 -4.50 -14.72 21.75
CA LEU A 122 -3.11 -14.34 21.52
C LEU A 122 -2.32 -15.38 20.73
N ILE A 123 -2.60 -16.67 20.91
CA ILE A 123 -2.00 -17.74 20.09
C ILE A 123 -2.36 -17.57 18.62
N THR A 124 -3.62 -17.22 18.33
CA THR A 124 -4.09 -16.98 16.97
C THR A 124 -3.46 -15.72 16.39
N LEU A 125 -3.47 -14.61 17.15
CA LEU A 125 -2.87 -13.35 16.73
C LEU A 125 -1.36 -13.45 16.49
N ALA A 126 -0.64 -14.25 17.28
CA ALA A 126 0.79 -14.45 17.09
C ALA A 126 1.12 -15.08 15.73
N GLN A 127 0.23 -15.91 15.18
CA GLN A 127 0.37 -16.50 13.86
C GLN A 127 0.03 -15.51 12.74
N GLU A 128 -1.00 -14.68 12.94
CA GLU A 128 -1.43 -13.67 11.97
C GLU A 128 -0.45 -12.49 11.88
N TYR A 129 0.18 -12.14 13.01
CA TYR A 129 1.09 -11.01 13.15
C TYR A 129 2.49 -11.48 13.58
N PRO A 130 3.22 -12.20 12.71
CA PRO A 130 4.48 -12.84 13.08
C PRO A 130 5.59 -11.85 13.44
N TYR A 131 5.48 -10.58 13.07
CA TYR A 131 6.43 -9.51 13.39
C TYR A 131 6.17 -8.85 14.76
N VAL A 132 5.09 -9.21 15.45
CA VAL A 132 4.77 -8.76 16.80
C VAL A 132 5.21 -9.83 17.79
N LYS A 133 5.89 -9.43 18.86
CA LYS A 133 6.32 -10.34 19.92
C LYS A 133 5.23 -10.46 20.97
N PHE A 134 4.60 -11.63 21.05
CA PHE A 134 3.59 -11.90 22.07
C PHE A 134 4.22 -12.67 23.24
N CYS A 135 3.98 -12.20 24.46
CA CYS A 135 4.45 -12.82 25.69
C CYS A 135 3.31 -12.97 26.69
N LYS A 136 3.44 -13.92 27.61
CA LYS A 136 2.56 -14.06 28.77
C LYS A 136 3.37 -14.30 30.04
N ILE A 137 2.89 -13.80 31.17
CA ILE A 137 3.51 -13.96 32.49
C ILE A 137 2.42 -14.09 33.56
N SER A 138 2.62 -14.99 34.52
CA SER A 138 1.70 -15.21 35.65
C SER A 138 2.34 -14.99 37.00
#